data_AF-A0A1J5GXS4-F1
#
_entry.id   AF-A0A1J5GXS4-F1
#
_cell.length_a   1.000
_cell.length_b   1.000
_cell.length_c   1.000
_cell.angle_alpha   90.00
_cell.angle_beta   90.00
_cell.angle_gamma   90.00
#
_symmetry.space_group_name_H-M   'P 1'
#
loop_
_entity.id
_entity.type
_entity.pdbx_description
1 polymer ?
#
loop_
_entity_poly.entity_id
_entity_poly.type
_entity_poly.pdbx_seq_one_letter_code
_entity_poly.pdbx_strand_id
1 'polypeptide(L)'
;MLEEDQVGVKEEVARPEIRSWQGDAEKRAAIAEALGRETSSSMRQRLYNYLFDEVGREAKVAVASEDRKGRKVRYYRIMGQEDFNLWIEHAKLNAEVLTDPLTDKISSKDIAHYLYYLVGSGLFFNFSEDISPENVFEYLPQLFPAASAEEVAMVSTTDSAAVVRGFLFKYANREALKFMHRGSSSRLNPYFSCSVGGPSYLYQDPLVCVELVIPDDKVEVESGAFEEEKEVYLTNLDLAWVTRVYAGGSTGNEQWIEEVIYNPEIPIGEHTVNRYKSSDSSYSEVGAWTRDEELVDCLPVGLLD
;
A
#
# COMPACT_ATOMS: atom_id res chain seq x y z
N MET A 1 -14.34 -5.00 65.78
CA MET A 1 -12.97 -4.97 65.24
C MET A 1 -13.00 -5.92 64.06
N LEU A 2 -13.03 -5.36 62.85
CA LEU A 2 -12.84 -6.12 61.61
C LEU A 2 -11.39 -5.94 61.17
N GLU A 3 -10.93 -6.99 60.50
CA GLU A 3 -9.59 -7.33 60.02
C GLU A 3 -8.99 -6.26 59.09
N GLU A 4 -7.66 -6.32 58.90
CA GLU A 4 -7.12 -6.31 57.53
C GLU A 4 -5.65 -6.79 57.51
N ASP A 5 -5.45 -7.85 56.73
CA ASP A 5 -4.18 -8.39 56.26
C ASP A 5 -3.42 -7.37 55.40
N GLN A 6 -2.11 -7.30 55.57
CA GLN A 6 -1.20 -6.80 54.53
C GLN A 6 -0.05 -7.78 54.34
N VAL A 7 -0.31 -8.81 53.52
CA VAL A 7 0.74 -9.55 52.83
C VAL A 7 1.21 -8.69 51.67
N GLY A 8 2.39 -8.10 51.83
CA GLY A 8 3.08 -7.37 50.76
C GLY A 8 3.51 -8.32 49.65
N VAL A 9 2.71 -8.41 48.59
CA VAL A 9 3.15 -8.95 47.31
C VAL A 9 3.80 -7.80 46.54
N LYS A 10 5.13 -7.83 46.45
CA LYS A 10 5.84 -7.07 45.41
C LYS A 10 5.51 -7.74 44.08
N GLU A 11 4.54 -7.21 43.35
CA GLU A 11 4.42 -7.48 41.92
C GLU A 11 5.60 -6.79 41.22
N GLU A 12 6.65 -7.57 40.96
CA GLU A 12 7.51 -7.33 39.80
C GLU A 12 6.62 -7.53 38.57
N VAL A 13 6.01 -6.43 38.11
CA VAL A 13 5.44 -6.36 36.77
C VAL A 13 6.62 -6.49 35.82
N ALA A 14 6.86 -7.72 35.38
CA ALA A 14 7.75 -8.00 34.27
C ALA A 14 7.26 -7.15 33.10
N ARG A 15 8.02 -6.10 32.78
CA ARG A 15 7.81 -5.33 31.54
C ARG A 15 7.85 -6.35 30.42
N PRO A 16 6.82 -6.47 29.57
CA PRO A 16 6.94 -7.30 28.39
C PRO A 16 8.12 -6.72 27.60
N GLU A 17 9.18 -7.52 27.48
CA GLU A 17 10.23 -7.25 26.50
C GLU A 17 9.50 -6.97 25.19
N ILE A 18 9.84 -5.85 24.54
CA ILE A 18 9.49 -5.57 23.16
C ILE A 18 10.21 -6.64 22.34
N ARG A 19 9.66 -7.86 22.33
CA ARG A 19 10.11 -8.95 21.50
C ARG A 19 9.72 -8.55 20.11
N SER A 20 10.73 -8.11 19.35
CA SER A 20 10.66 -7.94 17.92
C SER A 20 9.88 -9.11 17.31
N TRP A 21 8.63 -8.83 16.92
CA TRP A 21 7.71 -9.75 16.26
C TRP A 21 8.26 -10.27 14.91
N GLN A 22 9.41 -9.74 14.49
CA GLN A 22 10.23 -10.20 13.37
C GLN A 22 10.64 -11.68 13.47
N GLY A 23 10.64 -12.29 14.66
CA GLY A 23 11.28 -13.59 14.90
C GLY A 23 10.45 -14.88 14.73
N ASP A 24 9.11 -14.84 14.67
CA ASP A 24 8.32 -16.08 14.80
C ASP A 24 7.52 -16.39 13.51
N ALA A 25 8.22 -16.93 12.52
CA ALA A 25 7.63 -17.33 11.24
C ALA A 25 6.47 -18.33 11.41
N GLU A 26 6.54 -19.20 12.42
CA GLU A 26 5.49 -20.18 12.72
C GLU A 26 4.21 -19.49 13.22
N LYS A 27 4.33 -18.46 14.06
CA LYS A 27 3.17 -17.65 14.47
C LYS A 27 2.56 -16.86 13.31
N ARG A 28 3.38 -16.30 12.41
CA ARG A 28 2.88 -15.60 11.21
C ARG A 28 2.11 -16.55 10.31
N ALA A 29 2.67 -17.73 10.03
CA ALA A 29 2.01 -18.75 9.21
C ALA A 29 0.70 -19.23 9.84
N ALA A 30 0.66 -19.49 11.16
CA ALA A 30 -0.55 -19.92 11.85
C ALA A 30 -1.67 -18.86 11.82
N ILE A 31 -1.32 -17.58 11.88
CA ILE A 31 -2.30 -16.49 11.81
C ILE A 31 -2.75 -16.24 10.37
N ALA A 32 -1.85 -16.29 9.39
CA ALA A 32 -2.22 -16.26 7.98
C ALA A 32 -3.19 -17.40 7.63
N GLU A 33 -2.93 -18.61 8.13
CA GLU A 33 -3.83 -19.76 7.99
C GLU A 33 -5.19 -19.49 8.66
N ALA A 34 -5.20 -18.93 9.87
CA ALA A 34 -6.45 -18.61 10.57
C ALA A 34 -7.26 -17.54 9.81
N LEU A 35 -6.60 -16.53 9.24
CA LEU A 35 -7.22 -15.46 8.45
C LEU A 35 -7.71 -15.96 7.08
N GLY A 36 -7.06 -16.98 6.50
CA GLY A 36 -7.45 -17.61 5.24
C GLY A 36 -8.67 -18.53 5.34
N ARG A 37 -9.08 -18.92 6.55
CA ARG A 37 -10.36 -19.62 6.78
C ARG A 37 -11.52 -18.61 6.71
N GLU A 38 -12.73 -19.07 6.39
CA GLU A 38 -13.96 -18.24 6.40
C GLU A 38 -14.22 -17.63 7.79
N THR A 39 -13.57 -16.50 8.06
CA THR A 39 -13.60 -15.78 9.33
C THR A 39 -14.42 -14.51 9.16
N SER A 40 -15.24 -14.18 10.18
CA SER A 40 -15.98 -12.91 10.17
C SER A 40 -15.02 -11.72 10.24
N SER A 41 -15.41 -10.57 9.69
CA SER A 41 -14.67 -9.32 9.81
C SER A 41 -14.31 -8.96 11.26
N SER A 42 -15.21 -9.19 12.20
CA SER A 42 -14.98 -8.98 13.63
C SER A 42 -13.89 -9.91 14.21
N MET A 43 -13.79 -11.16 13.74
CA MET A 43 -12.73 -12.08 14.15
C MET A 43 -11.40 -11.68 13.51
N ARG A 44 -11.41 -11.33 12.23
CA ARG A 44 -10.22 -10.80 11.54
C ARG A 44 -9.67 -9.57 12.25
N GLN A 45 -10.52 -8.62 12.63
CA GLN A 45 -10.11 -7.42 13.36
C GLN A 45 -9.44 -7.77 14.70
N ARG A 46 -9.94 -8.76 15.43
CA ARG A 46 -9.31 -9.21 16.68
C ARG A 46 -7.92 -9.80 16.45
N LEU A 47 -7.76 -10.61 15.40
CA LEU A 47 -6.47 -11.18 15.01
C LEU A 47 -5.48 -10.07 14.60
N TYR A 48 -5.95 -9.07 13.86
CA TYR A 48 -5.12 -7.91 13.51
C TYR A 48 -4.71 -7.09 14.72
N ASN A 49 -5.62 -6.81 15.66
CA ASN A 49 -5.28 -6.08 16.87
C ASN A 49 -4.29 -6.86 17.76
N TYR A 50 -4.27 -8.19 17.64
CA TYR A 50 -3.26 -9.03 18.30
C TYR A 50 -1.91 -8.99 17.58
N LEU A 51 -1.90 -8.97 16.23
CA LEU A 51 -0.69 -8.85 15.40
C LEU A 51 -0.03 -7.47 15.50
N PHE A 52 -0.85 -6.43 15.50
CA PHE A 52 -0.48 -5.03 15.42
C PHE A 52 -1.08 -4.30 16.62
N ASP A 53 -0.51 -4.59 17.78
CA ASP A 53 -0.99 -4.05 19.05
C ASP A 53 -0.76 -2.54 19.17
N GLU A 54 -1.51 -1.92 20.09
CA GLU A 54 -1.51 -0.46 20.27
C GLU A 54 -0.15 0.06 20.74
N VAL A 55 0.58 -0.70 21.55
CA VAL A 55 1.90 -0.27 22.07
C VAL A 55 2.92 -0.21 20.93
N GLY A 56 2.93 -1.23 20.06
CA GLY A 56 3.75 -1.27 18.86
C GLY A 56 3.38 -0.19 17.86
N ARG A 57 2.08 0.10 17.71
CA ARG A 57 1.59 1.21 16.90
C ARG A 57 2.11 2.55 17.40
N GLU A 58 1.90 2.87 18.69
CA GLU A 58 2.33 4.12 19.31
C GLU A 58 3.84 4.34 19.15
N ALA A 59 4.63 3.28 19.38
CA ALA A 59 6.09 3.35 19.23
C ALA A 59 6.54 3.69 17.80
N LYS A 60 5.87 3.14 16.78
CA LYS A 60 6.16 3.43 15.36
C LYS A 60 5.69 4.83 14.95
N VAL A 61 4.50 5.23 15.39
CA VAL A 61 3.96 6.57 15.10
C VAL A 61 4.81 7.67 15.73
N ALA A 62 5.32 7.44 16.95
CA ALA A 62 6.17 8.41 17.65
C ALA A 62 7.46 8.76 16.89
N VAL A 63 8.02 7.80 16.13
CA VAL A 63 9.24 8.00 15.34
C VAL A 63 8.98 8.34 13.87
N ALA A 64 7.71 8.45 13.46
CA ALA A 64 7.37 8.88 12.11
C ALA A 64 7.83 10.33 11.87
N SER A 65 8.18 10.62 10.62
CA SER A 65 8.44 11.97 10.17
C SER A 65 7.18 12.84 10.27
N GLU A 66 7.39 14.15 10.35
CA GLU A 66 6.33 15.14 10.48
C GLU A 66 6.08 15.85 9.16
N ASP A 67 4.81 16.22 8.92
CA ASP A 67 4.41 17.10 7.83
C ASP A 67 4.73 18.57 8.16
N ARG A 68 4.41 19.49 7.25
CA ARG A 68 4.65 20.93 7.44
C ARG A 68 3.88 21.53 8.63
N LYS A 69 2.85 20.87 9.12
CA LYS A 69 2.04 21.30 10.26
C LYS A 69 2.48 20.62 11.57
N GLY A 70 3.52 19.80 11.55
CA GLY A 70 4.05 19.08 12.72
C GLY A 70 3.29 17.79 13.05
N ARG A 71 2.39 17.32 12.18
CA ARG A 71 1.60 16.10 12.39
C ARG A 71 2.41 14.89 11.92
N LYS A 72 2.27 13.75 12.61
CA LYS A 72 2.94 12.51 12.22
C LYS A 72 2.36 11.97 10.92
N VAL A 73 3.21 11.78 9.92
CA VAL A 73 2.78 11.28 8.60
C VAL A 73 2.46 9.80 8.69
N ARG A 74 1.30 9.43 8.12
CA ARG A 74 0.81 8.06 8.03
C ARG A 74 0.37 7.76 6.60
N TYR A 75 0.71 6.57 6.16
CA TYR A 75 0.38 6.07 4.84
C TYR A 75 -0.66 4.96 4.96
N TYR A 76 -1.53 4.87 3.96
CA TYR A 76 -2.61 3.90 3.96
C TYR A 76 -2.70 3.18 2.63
N ARG A 77 -3.01 1.88 2.70
CA ARG A 77 -3.20 1.05 1.50
C ARG A 77 -4.42 0.16 1.67
N ILE A 78 -5.32 0.22 0.69
CA ILE A 78 -6.36 -0.79 0.55
C ILE A 78 -5.82 -1.93 -0.31
N MET A 79 -6.04 -3.17 0.13
CA MET A 79 -5.70 -4.35 -0.66
C MET A 79 -6.64 -5.52 -0.34
N GLY A 80 -6.61 -6.55 -1.19
CA GLY A 80 -7.35 -7.78 -0.93
C GLY A 80 -6.83 -8.50 0.30
N GLN A 81 -7.73 -9.16 1.04
CA GLN A 81 -7.37 -10.01 2.18
C GLN A 81 -6.34 -11.08 1.80
N GLU A 82 -6.46 -11.68 0.62
CA GLU A 82 -5.52 -12.70 0.12
C GLU A 82 -4.12 -12.11 -0.10
N ASP A 83 -4.02 -10.95 -0.75
CA ASP A 83 -2.77 -10.21 -0.93
C ASP A 83 -2.13 -9.86 0.42
N PHE A 84 -2.95 -9.47 1.39
CA PHE A 84 -2.48 -9.16 2.75
C PHE A 84 -2.01 -10.41 3.50
N ASN A 85 -2.68 -11.55 3.34
CA ASN A 85 -2.24 -12.83 3.92
C ASN A 85 -0.88 -13.26 3.36
N LEU A 86 -0.70 -13.14 2.03
CA LEU A 86 0.60 -13.36 1.39
C LEU A 86 1.66 -12.43 1.98
N TRP A 87 1.32 -11.17 2.27
CA TRP A 87 2.24 -10.27 2.96
C TRP A 87 2.67 -10.77 4.33
N ILE A 88 1.71 -11.21 5.16
CA ILE A 88 2.01 -11.75 6.49
C ILE A 88 2.97 -12.94 6.39
N GLU A 89 2.77 -13.83 5.42
CA GLU A 89 3.59 -15.01 5.20
C GLU A 89 5.02 -14.64 4.78
N HIS A 90 5.17 -13.71 3.83
CA HIS A 90 6.47 -13.33 3.30
C HIS A 90 7.22 -12.31 4.16
N ALA A 91 6.55 -11.62 5.08
CA ALA A 91 7.01 -10.49 5.89
C ALA A 91 7.49 -9.26 5.09
N LYS A 92 7.90 -9.45 3.83
CA LYS A 92 8.23 -8.41 2.88
C LYS A 92 7.70 -8.80 1.52
N LEU A 93 6.87 -7.95 0.94
CA LEU A 93 6.40 -8.09 -0.43
C LEU A 93 7.14 -7.09 -1.31
N ASN A 94 7.73 -7.58 -2.39
CA ASN A 94 8.02 -6.72 -3.52
C ASN A 94 6.80 -6.72 -4.44
N ALA A 95 6.65 -5.70 -5.30
CA ALA A 95 5.54 -5.67 -6.27
C ALA A 95 5.46 -6.95 -7.15
N GLU A 96 6.61 -7.61 -7.33
CA GLU A 96 6.77 -8.88 -8.04
C GLU A 96 6.18 -10.10 -7.30
N VAL A 97 6.00 -10.04 -5.98
CA VAL A 97 5.59 -11.18 -5.14
C VAL A 97 4.07 -11.30 -5.00
N LEU A 98 3.31 -10.23 -5.22
CA LEU A 98 1.83 -10.27 -5.19
C LEU A 98 1.19 -11.09 -6.31
N THR A 99 2.00 -11.71 -7.17
CA THR A 99 1.52 -12.61 -8.21
C THR A 99 2.10 -13.97 -7.97
N ASP A 100 1.24 -14.96 -7.70
CA ASP A 100 1.67 -16.35 -7.77
C ASP A 100 2.16 -16.62 -9.22
N PRO A 101 3.45 -16.96 -9.40
CA PRO A 101 4.03 -17.20 -10.72
C PRO A 101 3.34 -18.31 -11.52
N LEU A 102 2.58 -19.18 -10.85
CA LEU A 102 1.90 -20.33 -11.45
C LEU A 102 0.47 -20.02 -11.91
N THR A 103 -0.14 -18.93 -11.43
CA THR A 103 -1.56 -18.63 -11.70
C THR A 103 -1.81 -17.31 -12.44
N ASP A 104 -0.84 -16.39 -12.47
CA ASP A 104 -1.02 -15.08 -13.09
C ASP A 104 -0.64 -15.05 -14.58
N LYS A 105 -1.42 -15.80 -15.38
CA LYS A 105 -1.34 -15.71 -16.84
C LYS A 105 -1.81 -14.34 -17.30
N ILE A 106 -0.97 -13.62 -18.03
CA ILE A 106 -1.30 -12.37 -18.71
C ILE A 106 -1.44 -12.63 -20.20
N SER A 107 -2.46 -12.06 -20.83
CA SER A 107 -2.62 -12.24 -22.27
C SER A 107 -1.57 -11.42 -23.03
N SER A 108 -1.11 -11.92 -24.17
CA SER A 108 -0.21 -11.16 -25.06
C SER A 108 -0.84 -9.81 -25.47
N LYS A 109 -2.17 -9.72 -25.51
CA LYS A 109 -2.90 -8.48 -25.74
C LYS A 109 -2.70 -7.48 -24.59
N ASP A 110 -2.75 -7.91 -23.34
CA ASP A 110 -2.56 -7.02 -22.17
C ASP A 110 -1.11 -6.54 -22.09
N ILE A 111 -0.15 -7.45 -22.33
CA ILE A 111 1.27 -7.09 -22.44
C ILE A 111 1.46 -6.04 -23.54
N ALA A 112 0.88 -6.27 -24.71
CA ALA A 112 0.97 -5.35 -25.83
C ALA A 112 0.38 -3.96 -25.52
N HIS A 113 -0.80 -3.90 -24.90
CA HIS A 113 -1.38 -2.62 -24.48
C HIS A 113 -0.49 -1.92 -23.46
N TYR A 114 0.06 -2.67 -22.49
CA TYR A 114 0.97 -2.10 -21.49
C TYR A 114 2.20 -1.49 -22.15
N LEU A 115 2.88 -2.24 -23.02
CA LEU A 115 4.04 -1.77 -23.75
C LEU A 115 3.69 -0.56 -24.61
N TYR A 116 2.54 -0.57 -25.29
CA TYR A 116 2.08 0.55 -26.11
C TYR A 116 1.89 1.83 -25.28
N TYR A 117 1.26 1.76 -24.11
CA TYR A 117 1.14 2.93 -23.23
C TYR A 117 2.50 3.38 -22.68
N LEU A 118 3.42 2.44 -22.41
CA LEU A 118 4.78 2.77 -22.00
C LEU A 118 5.50 3.60 -23.08
N VAL A 119 5.32 3.23 -24.35
CA VAL A 119 5.77 4.02 -25.52
C VAL A 119 5.07 5.38 -25.57
N GLY A 120 3.75 5.40 -25.38
CA GLY A 120 2.90 6.58 -25.39
C GLY A 120 3.16 7.60 -24.28
N SER A 121 3.91 7.25 -23.23
CA SER A 121 4.38 8.18 -22.19
C SER A 121 5.34 9.27 -22.72
N GLY A 122 5.67 9.22 -24.02
CA GLY A 122 6.51 10.19 -24.70
C GLY A 122 8.00 9.91 -24.50
N LEU A 123 8.42 9.23 -23.43
CA LEU A 123 9.84 9.02 -23.11
C LEU A 123 10.62 8.13 -24.11
N PHE A 124 9.94 7.57 -25.12
CA PHE A 124 10.52 6.93 -26.30
C PHE A 124 10.41 7.83 -27.54
N PHE A 125 10.76 9.12 -27.41
CA PHE A 125 10.56 10.23 -28.37
C PHE A 125 11.12 10.05 -29.81
N ASN A 126 11.67 8.90 -30.18
CA ASN A 126 12.30 8.68 -31.48
C ASN A 126 11.56 7.70 -32.41
N PHE A 127 10.36 7.21 -32.06
CA PHE A 127 9.59 6.40 -33.00
C PHE A 127 8.74 7.29 -33.90
N SER A 128 9.17 7.42 -35.16
CA SER A 128 8.40 8.05 -36.24
C SER A 128 7.39 7.10 -36.90
N GLU A 129 7.22 5.91 -36.34
CA GLU A 129 6.42 4.82 -36.89
C GLU A 129 5.15 4.61 -36.06
N ASP A 130 4.06 4.19 -36.72
CA ASP A 130 2.78 3.91 -36.09
C ASP A 130 2.88 2.64 -35.23
N ILE A 131 3.42 2.78 -34.01
CA ILE A 131 3.38 1.72 -33.00
C ILE A 131 1.93 1.55 -32.56
N SER A 132 1.46 0.31 -32.52
CA SER A 132 0.16 -0.09 -32.02
C SER A 132 0.31 -1.36 -31.16
N PRO A 133 -0.70 -1.73 -30.36
CA PRO A 133 -0.67 -2.99 -29.62
C PRO A 133 -0.40 -4.21 -30.52
N GLU A 134 -0.79 -4.18 -31.79
CA GLU A 134 -0.61 -5.29 -32.74
C GLU A 134 0.84 -5.49 -33.18
N ASN A 135 1.68 -4.45 -33.15
CA ASN A 135 3.06 -4.51 -33.65
C ASN A 135 4.13 -4.19 -32.60
N VAL A 136 3.74 -3.79 -31.37
CA VAL A 136 4.67 -3.33 -30.32
C VAL A 136 5.79 -4.33 -29.98
N PHE A 137 5.54 -5.64 -30.11
CA PHE A 137 6.55 -6.67 -29.86
C PHE A 137 7.71 -6.63 -30.87
N GLU A 138 7.46 -6.18 -32.11
CA GLU A 138 8.49 -6.02 -33.15
C GLU A 138 9.48 -4.89 -32.80
N TYR A 139 9.04 -3.96 -31.95
CA TYR A 139 9.81 -2.77 -31.54
C TYR A 139 10.55 -2.95 -30.23
N LEU A 140 10.40 -4.09 -29.53
CA LEU A 140 11.07 -4.32 -28.25
C LEU A 140 12.61 -4.14 -28.30
N PRO A 141 13.35 -4.62 -29.32
CA PRO A 141 14.79 -4.37 -29.41
C PRO A 141 15.17 -2.89 -29.48
N GLN A 142 14.34 -2.07 -30.12
CA GLN A 142 14.55 -0.63 -30.28
C GLN A 142 14.09 0.13 -29.03
N LEU A 143 13.03 -0.33 -28.37
CA LEU A 143 12.54 0.23 -27.10
C LEU A 143 13.51 -0.07 -25.95
N PHE A 144 14.12 -1.25 -25.94
CA PHE A 144 15.02 -1.70 -24.88
C PHE A 144 16.38 -2.11 -25.45
N PRO A 145 17.18 -1.16 -25.99
CA PRO A 145 18.44 -1.47 -26.68
C PRO A 145 19.52 -2.09 -25.77
N ALA A 146 19.36 -1.98 -24.45
CA ALA A 146 20.24 -2.60 -23.47
C ALA A 146 19.87 -4.06 -23.15
N ALA A 147 18.69 -4.54 -23.59
CA ALA A 147 18.26 -5.91 -23.35
C ALA A 147 18.89 -6.89 -24.36
N SER A 148 19.19 -8.11 -23.90
CA SER A 148 19.67 -9.16 -24.81
C SER A 148 18.55 -9.67 -25.73
N ALA A 149 18.92 -10.23 -26.87
CA ALA A 149 17.96 -10.84 -27.80
C ALA A 149 17.15 -11.98 -27.15
N GLU A 150 17.77 -12.72 -26.23
CA GLU A 150 17.11 -13.78 -25.46
C GLU A 150 16.02 -13.23 -24.53
N GLU A 151 16.31 -12.15 -23.81
CA GLU A 151 15.34 -11.50 -22.92
C GLU A 151 14.18 -10.87 -23.70
N VAL A 152 14.45 -10.25 -24.83
CA VAL A 152 13.40 -9.71 -25.72
C VAL A 152 12.51 -10.83 -26.25
N ALA A 153 13.09 -11.93 -26.74
CA ALA A 153 12.32 -13.08 -27.23
C ALA A 153 11.46 -13.70 -26.12
N MET A 154 11.98 -13.75 -24.89
CA MET A 154 11.25 -14.25 -23.73
C MET A 154 10.00 -13.41 -23.42
N VAL A 155 10.10 -12.07 -23.43
CA VAL A 155 8.93 -11.18 -23.20
C VAL A 155 7.87 -11.33 -24.30
N SER A 156 8.28 -11.51 -25.55
CA SER A 156 7.34 -11.67 -26.68
C SER A 156 6.58 -12.99 -26.67
N THR A 157 7.04 -14.00 -25.93
CA THR A 157 6.50 -15.37 -26.00
C THR A 157 5.99 -15.90 -24.66
N THR A 158 6.25 -15.22 -23.56
CA THR A 158 5.78 -15.60 -22.23
C THR A 158 4.32 -15.21 -22.00
N ASP A 159 3.60 -16.00 -21.22
CA ASP A 159 2.32 -15.64 -20.61
C ASP A 159 2.47 -15.28 -19.12
N SER A 160 3.71 -15.16 -18.60
CA SER A 160 3.98 -14.86 -17.19
C SER A 160 4.09 -13.35 -16.95
N ALA A 161 3.16 -12.79 -16.17
CA ALA A 161 3.22 -11.39 -15.75
C ALA A 161 4.50 -11.05 -14.98
N ALA A 162 5.01 -11.99 -14.18
CA ALA A 162 6.23 -11.83 -13.40
C ALA A 162 7.47 -11.64 -14.31
N VAL A 163 7.57 -12.41 -15.39
CA VAL A 163 8.68 -12.30 -16.36
C VAL A 163 8.64 -10.95 -17.08
N VAL A 164 7.46 -10.56 -17.58
CA VAL A 164 7.27 -9.28 -18.28
C VAL A 164 7.59 -8.11 -17.35
N ARG A 165 7.11 -8.15 -16.11
CA ARG A 165 7.37 -7.11 -15.11
C ARG A 165 8.84 -7.02 -14.72
N GLY A 166 9.51 -8.15 -14.49
CA GLY A 166 10.94 -8.17 -14.18
C GLY A 166 11.79 -7.58 -15.31
N PHE A 167 11.42 -7.88 -16.57
CA PHE A 167 12.05 -7.25 -17.74
C PHE A 167 11.83 -5.73 -17.74
N LEU A 168 10.59 -5.28 -17.54
CA LEU A 168 10.24 -3.86 -17.50
C LEU A 168 10.97 -3.13 -16.37
N PHE A 169 11.04 -3.71 -15.18
CA PHE A 169 11.77 -3.13 -14.05
C PHE A 169 13.27 -2.98 -14.32
N LYS A 170 13.84 -3.93 -15.06
CA LYS A 170 15.25 -3.92 -15.42
C LYS A 170 15.59 -2.89 -16.50
N TYR A 171 14.70 -2.69 -17.48
CA TYR A 171 15.05 -1.96 -18.72
C TYR A 171 14.22 -0.71 -18.99
N ALA A 172 13.02 -0.58 -18.44
CA ALA A 172 12.19 0.59 -18.67
C ALA A 172 12.63 1.79 -17.82
N ASN A 173 12.40 2.98 -18.35
CA ASN A 173 12.63 4.23 -17.64
C ASN A 173 11.69 4.32 -16.42
N ARG A 174 12.22 4.72 -15.26
CA ARG A 174 11.43 4.83 -14.03
C ARG A 174 10.26 5.80 -14.15
N GLU A 175 10.44 6.94 -14.80
CA GLU A 175 9.38 7.93 -15.03
C GLU A 175 8.28 7.35 -15.93
N ALA A 176 8.64 6.55 -16.93
CA ALA A 176 7.67 5.86 -17.78
C ALA A 176 6.87 4.81 -16.98
N LEU A 177 7.54 4.03 -16.12
CA LEU A 177 6.89 3.05 -15.25
C LEU A 177 5.95 3.70 -14.23
N LYS A 178 6.30 4.88 -13.70
CA LYS A 178 5.43 5.64 -12.80
C LYS A 178 4.25 6.28 -13.54
N PHE A 179 4.45 6.79 -14.76
CA PHE A 179 3.34 7.22 -15.61
C PHE A 179 2.36 6.07 -15.89
N MET A 180 2.87 4.87 -16.15
CA MET A 180 2.06 3.68 -16.38
C MET A 180 1.22 3.27 -15.17
N HIS A 181 1.66 3.61 -13.96
CA HIS A 181 0.88 3.42 -12.74
C HIS A 181 -0.50 4.07 -12.86
N ARG A 182 -0.57 5.23 -13.53
CA ARG A 182 -1.78 6.04 -13.72
C ARG A 182 -2.82 5.40 -14.66
N GLY A 183 -2.41 4.40 -15.45
CA GLY A 183 -3.11 3.94 -16.65
C GLY A 183 -3.91 2.64 -16.52
N SER A 184 -4.34 2.23 -15.33
CA SER A 184 -5.22 1.06 -15.09
C SER A 184 -4.64 -0.36 -15.25
N SER A 185 -3.35 -0.53 -15.57
CA SER A 185 -2.73 -1.88 -15.63
C SER A 185 -1.91 -2.19 -14.38
N SER A 186 -2.61 -2.50 -13.29
CA SER A 186 -2.01 -2.85 -11.99
C SER A 186 -1.14 -4.11 -12.03
N ARG A 187 -1.41 -5.05 -12.96
CA ARG A 187 -0.73 -6.36 -13.03
C ARG A 187 0.69 -6.34 -13.58
N LEU A 188 1.14 -5.24 -14.18
CA LEU A 188 2.53 -5.07 -14.64
C LEU A 188 3.21 -3.88 -13.96
N ASN A 189 2.54 -3.30 -12.98
CA ASN A 189 3.03 -2.14 -12.25
C ASN A 189 4.09 -2.58 -11.23
N PRO A 190 5.30 -2.01 -11.27
CA PRO A 190 6.36 -2.36 -10.33
C PRO A 190 6.25 -1.60 -9.00
N TYR A 191 5.25 -0.74 -8.84
CA TYR A 191 5.06 0.06 -7.63
C TYR A 191 3.75 -0.29 -6.91
N PHE A 192 3.79 -0.18 -5.60
CA PHE A 192 2.62 -0.08 -4.73
C PHE A 192 2.27 1.39 -4.52
N SER A 193 1.00 1.74 -4.69
CA SER A 193 0.45 3.02 -4.20
C SER A 193 0.07 2.94 -2.73
N CYS A 194 0.40 4.00 -2.01
CA CYS A 194 -0.11 4.27 -0.68
C CYS A 194 -0.63 5.70 -0.65
N SER A 195 -1.82 5.90 -0.10
CA SER A 195 -2.38 7.24 0.10
C SER A 195 -1.81 7.84 1.38
N VAL A 196 -1.23 9.03 1.26
CA VAL A 196 -0.93 9.89 2.40
C VAL A 196 -2.24 10.46 2.88
N GLY A 197 -2.59 10.15 4.10
CA GLY A 197 -3.86 10.63 4.62
C GLY A 197 -5.10 9.85 4.15
N GLY A 198 -4.96 8.54 3.94
CA GLY A 198 -6.09 7.62 3.93
C GLY A 198 -6.79 7.48 2.57
N PRO A 199 -7.48 6.36 2.33
CA PRO A 199 -8.21 6.12 1.09
C PRO A 199 -9.48 6.97 0.96
N SER A 200 -9.89 7.21 -0.30
CA SER A 200 -11.03 8.01 -0.71
C SER A 200 -12.40 7.33 -0.60
N TYR A 201 -12.46 6.09 -0.11
CA TYR A 201 -13.71 5.33 0.00
C TYR A 201 -13.67 4.32 1.16
N LEU A 202 -14.86 4.01 1.69
CA LEU A 202 -15.04 2.90 2.62
C LEU A 202 -14.83 1.57 1.89
N TYR A 203 -13.98 0.73 2.43
CA TYR A 203 -13.69 -0.58 1.86
C TYR A 203 -14.63 -1.63 2.46
N GLN A 204 -15.02 -2.59 1.63
CA GLN A 204 -15.93 -3.67 2.00
C GLN A 204 -15.17 -5.00 1.99
N ASP A 205 -15.66 -5.98 2.74
CA ASP A 205 -15.11 -7.33 2.67
C ASP A 205 -15.07 -7.83 1.21
N PRO A 206 -13.98 -8.51 0.78
CA PRO A 206 -12.83 -8.98 1.57
C PRO A 206 -11.63 -8.01 1.52
N LEU A 207 -11.81 -6.70 1.40
CA LEU A 207 -10.71 -5.74 1.41
C LEU A 207 -10.30 -5.39 2.85
N VAL A 208 -9.03 -5.04 3.02
CA VAL A 208 -8.48 -4.48 4.26
C VAL A 208 -7.87 -3.11 3.97
N CYS A 209 -7.90 -2.22 4.96
CA CYS A 209 -7.09 -1.00 4.97
C CYS A 209 -5.92 -1.18 5.95
N VAL A 210 -4.71 -0.93 5.47
CA VAL A 210 -3.47 -1.06 6.22
C VAL A 210 -2.90 0.32 6.48
N GLU A 211 -2.72 0.69 7.76
CA GLU A 211 -1.98 1.88 8.19
C GLU A 211 -0.49 1.54 8.31
N LEU A 212 0.35 2.44 7.81
CA LEU A 212 1.78 2.27 7.67
C LEU A 212 2.52 3.52 8.13
N VAL A 213 3.65 3.31 8.80
CA VAL A 213 4.71 4.32 8.97
C VAL A 213 5.91 3.86 8.16
N ILE A 214 6.18 4.59 7.08
CA ILE A 214 7.17 4.21 6.07
C ILE A 214 8.38 5.13 6.20
N PRO A 215 9.62 4.59 6.22
CA PRO A 215 10.81 5.41 6.19
C PRO A 215 10.86 6.29 4.93
N ASP A 216 11.19 7.56 5.09
CA ASP A 216 11.17 8.56 4.00
C ASP A 216 12.01 8.12 2.79
N ASP A 217 13.17 7.47 3.02
CA ASP A 217 14.06 6.96 1.97
C ASP A 217 13.47 5.81 1.13
N LYS A 218 12.30 5.29 1.50
CA LYS A 218 11.55 4.26 0.76
C LYS A 218 10.39 4.83 -0.03
N VAL A 219 10.03 6.10 0.20
CA VAL A 219 8.92 6.77 -0.43
C VAL A 219 9.41 7.48 -1.69
N GLU A 220 8.75 7.21 -2.81
CA GLU A 220 8.96 7.92 -4.06
C GLU A 220 7.77 8.85 -4.34
N VAL A 221 8.06 10.14 -4.48
CA VAL A 221 7.08 11.18 -4.85
C VAL A 221 7.27 11.53 -6.32
N GLU A 222 6.18 11.59 -7.08
CA GLU A 222 6.21 11.93 -8.49
C GLU A 222 5.86 13.41 -8.71
N SER A 223 6.54 14.06 -9.67
CA SER A 223 6.12 15.39 -10.10
C SER A 223 4.74 15.31 -10.76
N GLY A 224 3.72 15.87 -10.09
CA GLY A 224 2.33 15.76 -10.53
C GLY A 224 1.68 14.42 -10.21
N ALA A 225 1.99 13.85 -9.04
CA ALA A 225 1.21 12.78 -8.41
C ALA A 225 -0.30 13.11 -8.44
N PHE A 226 -1.15 12.09 -8.28
CA PHE A 226 -2.59 12.31 -8.15
C PHE A 226 -2.87 13.06 -6.86
N GLU A 227 -2.83 14.39 -6.91
CA GLU A 227 -3.23 15.28 -5.82
C GLU A 227 -4.61 14.89 -5.28
N GLU A 228 -5.51 14.39 -6.15
CA GLU A 228 -6.85 13.93 -5.79
C GLU A 228 -6.88 12.66 -4.91
N GLU A 229 -5.84 11.82 -4.94
CA GLU A 229 -5.75 10.56 -4.17
C GLU A 229 -4.56 10.54 -3.20
N LYS A 230 -3.76 11.61 -3.20
CA LYS A 230 -2.59 11.84 -2.35
C LYS A 230 -1.64 10.64 -2.31
N GLU A 231 -1.42 10.02 -3.45
CA GLU A 231 -0.65 8.78 -3.52
C GLU A 231 0.86 9.02 -3.57
N VAL A 232 1.59 8.15 -2.88
CA VAL A 232 3.02 7.95 -3.02
C VAL A 232 3.32 6.53 -3.49
N TYR A 233 4.50 6.35 -4.07
CA TYR A 233 4.91 5.07 -4.65
C TYR A 233 6.00 4.39 -3.83
N LEU A 234 5.92 3.06 -3.79
CA LEU A 234 6.87 2.18 -3.10
C LEU A 234 7.22 1.00 -4.00
N THR A 235 8.45 0.53 -3.96
CA THR A 235 8.86 -0.70 -4.68
C THR A 235 8.62 -1.98 -3.88
N ASN A 236 8.49 -1.85 -2.56
CA ASN A 236 8.25 -2.96 -1.64
C ASN A 236 7.42 -2.50 -0.44
N LEU A 237 6.85 -3.47 0.26
CA LEU A 237 6.06 -3.34 1.47
C LEU A 237 6.65 -4.24 2.54
N ASP A 238 7.20 -3.67 3.60
CA ASP A 238 7.74 -4.40 4.75
C ASP A 238 6.69 -4.46 5.86
N LEU A 239 6.37 -5.66 6.34
CA LEU A 239 5.38 -5.87 7.40
C LEU A 239 5.79 -5.14 8.70
N ALA A 240 7.09 -4.85 8.87
CA ALA A 240 7.58 -4.04 9.97
C ALA A 240 7.00 -2.61 9.98
N TRP A 241 6.62 -2.07 8.81
CA TRP A 241 6.05 -0.72 8.68
C TRP A 241 4.57 -0.66 9.07
N VAL A 242 3.88 -1.80 9.12
CA VAL A 242 2.46 -1.86 9.49
C VAL A 242 2.27 -1.44 10.94
N THR A 243 1.41 -0.46 11.16
CA THR A 243 1.02 0.02 12.49
C THR A 243 -0.37 -0.47 12.88
N ARG A 244 -1.31 -0.55 11.93
CA ARG A 244 -2.69 -0.96 12.16
C ARG A 244 -3.27 -1.60 10.91
N VAL A 245 -4.22 -2.51 11.09
CA VAL A 245 -5.01 -3.08 9.99
C VAL A 245 -6.47 -3.02 10.38
N TYR A 246 -7.30 -2.58 9.45
CA TYR A 246 -8.73 -2.48 9.59
C TYR A 246 -9.37 -3.48 8.63
N ALA A 247 -10.10 -4.45 9.16
CA ALA A 247 -10.82 -5.44 8.38
C ALA A 247 -12.01 -4.79 7.66
N GLY A 248 -12.30 -5.17 6.42
CA GLY A 248 -13.50 -4.75 5.73
C GLY A 248 -14.79 -5.07 6.51
N GLY A 249 -15.88 -4.37 6.16
CA GLY A 249 -17.18 -4.54 6.81
C GLY A 249 -17.47 -3.50 7.89
N SER A 250 -18.60 -3.62 8.59
CA SER A 250 -19.10 -2.56 9.47
C SER A 250 -18.12 -2.21 10.60
N THR A 251 -17.62 -3.22 11.33
CA THR A 251 -16.76 -3.00 12.50
C THR A 251 -15.45 -2.31 12.16
N GLY A 252 -14.76 -2.71 11.08
CA GLY A 252 -13.50 -2.06 10.72
C GLY A 252 -13.71 -0.70 10.06
N ASN A 253 -14.81 -0.49 9.34
CA ASN A 253 -15.18 0.85 8.86
C ASN A 253 -15.50 1.81 10.02
N GLU A 254 -16.22 1.35 11.05
CA GLU A 254 -16.50 2.13 12.27
C GLU A 254 -15.18 2.54 12.96
N GLN A 255 -14.27 1.60 13.18
CA GLN A 255 -12.95 1.88 13.77
C GLN A 255 -12.11 2.83 12.92
N TRP A 256 -12.09 2.64 11.60
CA TRP A 256 -11.41 3.53 10.66
C TRP A 256 -11.93 4.96 10.75
N ILE A 257 -13.25 5.13 10.75
CA ILE A 257 -13.91 6.43 10.87
C ILE A 257 -13.54 7.10 12.20
N GLU A 258 -13.63 6.36 13.30
CA GLU A 258 -13.37 6.92 14.63
C GLU A 258 -11.89 7.29 14.85
N GLU A 259 -10.96 6.40 14.49
CA GLU A 259 -9.54 6.58 14.81
C GLU A 259 -8.78 7.44 13.81
N VAL A 260 -9.23 7.47 12.55
CA VAL A 260 -8.51 8.11 11.46
C VAL A 260 -9.21 9.36 10.96
N ILE A 261 -10.49 9.23 10.58
CA ILE A 261 -11.23 10.35 9.97
C ILE A 261 -11.52 11.44 11.01
N TYR A 262 -11.90 11.08 12.23
CA TYR A 262 -12.20 12.05 13.28
C TYR A 262 -10.99 12.50 14.11
N ASN A 263 -9.77 12.09 13.75
CA ASN A 263 -8.57 12.38 14.54
C ASN A 263 -7.76 13.57 13.98
N PRO A 264 -7.77 14.74 14.66
CA PRO A 264 -7.12 15.96 14.17
C PRO A 264 -5.60 15.89 14.05
N GLU A 265 -4.96 14.95 14.74
CA GLU A 265 -3.49 14.78 14.74
C GLU A 265 -2.97 14.02 13.52
N ILE A 266 -3.87 13.48 12.70
CA ILE A 266 -3.51 12.81 11.44
C ILE A 266 -3.62 13.85 10.34
N PRO A 267 -2.75 13.86 9.32
CA PRO A 267 -2.80 14.83 8.21
C PRO A 267 -4.17 15.04 7.54
N ILE A 268 -5.08 14.10 7.76
CA ILE A 268 -6.46 14.02 7.28
C ILE A 268 -7.44 14.79 8.18
N GLY A 269 -7.20 14.83 9.49
CA GLY A 269 -8.27 15.06 10.46
C GLY A 269 -8.47 16.49 10.94
N GLU A 270 -7.73 17.46 10.41
CA GLU A 270 -7.91 18.86 10.84
C GLU A 270 -8.98 19.62 10.01
N HIS A 271 -9.50 19.07 8.91
CA HIS A 271 -10.39 19.82 8.02
C HIS A 271 -11.87 19.35 7.98
N THR A 272 -12.67 20.14 8.71
CA THR A 272 -14.05 20.61 8.41
C THR A 272 -15.27 19.73 8.71
N VAL A 273 -15.39 19.27 9.96
CA VAL A 273 -16.71 18.94 10.58
C VAL A 273 -17.71 20.13 10.51
N ASN A 274 -17.21 21.36 10.29
CA ASN A 274 -18.04 22.56 10.24
C ASN A 274 -18.82 22.78 8.92
N ARG A 275 -18.71 21.91 7.91
CA ARG A 275 -19.42 22.15 6.62
C ARG A 275 -20.52 21.17 6.21
N TYR A 276 -20.74 20.06 6.91
CA TYR A 276 -21.71 19.07 6.45
C TYR A 276 -22.63 18.58 7.57
N LYS A 277 -23.60 19.45 7.92
CA LYS A 277 -24.90 19.01 8.42
C LYS A 277 -25.86 18.93 7.25
N SER A 278 -25.72 17.91 6.40
CA SER A 278 -26.82 17.51 5.52
C SER A 278 -26.83 16.01 5.37
N SER A 279 -27.86 15.40 5.95
CA SER A 279 -28.35 14.07 5.68
C SER A 279 -28.23 13.68 4.20
N ASP A 280 -27.48 12.61 3.91
CA ASP A 280 -27.97 11.46 3.12
C ASP A 280 -26.90 10.60 2.43
N SER A 281 -25.60 10.84 2.60
CA SER A 281 -24.64 9.74 2.38
C SER A 281 -23.31 9.98 3.09
N SER A 282 -22.86 9.01 3.86
CA SER A 282 -21.45 8.94 4.30
C SER A 282 -20.49 8.92 3.11
N TYR A 283 -20.94 8.51 1.92
CA TYR A 283 -20.16 8.49 0.68
C TYR A 283 -19.78 9.88 0.14
N SER A 284 -20.65 10.89 0.25
CA SER A 284 -20.36 12.25 -0.21
C SER A 284 -19.43 13.01 0.73
N GLU A 285 -19.43 12.63 2.01
CA GLU A 285 -18.48 13.16 2.98
C GLU A 285 -17.09 12.59 2.66
N VAL A 286 -16.97 11.26 2.49
CA VAL A 286 -15.67 10.61 2.19
C VAL A 286 -14.99 11.16 0.92
N GLY A 287 -15.74 11.36 -0.15
CA GLY A 287 -15.21 11.88 -1.41
C GLY A 287 -14.82 13.37 -1.41
N ALA A 288 -15.26 14.16 -0.43
CA ALA A 288 -14.86 15.56 -0.27
C ALA A 288 -13.52 15.70 0.48
N TRP A 289 -13.10 14.67 1.22
CA TRP A 289 -11.93 14.68 2.12
C TRP A 289 -10.58 14.68 1.40
N THR A 290 -10.53 14.31 0.12
CA THR A 290 -9.26 14.19 -0.61
C THR A 290 -8.83 15.45 -1.35
N ARG A 291 -9.66 16.51 -1.39
CA ARG A 291 -9.48 17.62 -2.34
C ARG A 291 -8.90 18.92 -1.75
N ASP A 292 -8.91 19.09 -0.44
CA ASP A 292 -8.73 20.42 0.16
C ASP A 292 -7.30 20.71 0.68
N GLU A 293 -6.46 19.69 0.93
CA GLU A 293 -5.03 19.89 1.22
C GLU A 293 -4.18 19.36 0.06
N GLU A 294 -3.17 20.11 -0.36
CA GLU A 294 -2.20 19.66 -1.36
C GLU A 294 -1.36 18.50 -0.80
N LEU A 295 -1.01 17.51 -1.63
CA LEU A 295 -0.18 16.37 -1.25
C LEU A 295 1.14 16.83 -0.61
N VAL A 296 1.74 17.89 -1.13
CA VAL A 296 2.98 18.49 -0.63
C VAL A 296 2.89 18.91 0.85
N ASP A 297 1.70 19.24 1.34
CA ASP A 297 1.50 19.65 2.73
C ASP A 297 1.24 18.46 3.66
N CYS A 298 0.95 17.28 3.11
CA CYS A 298 0.75 16.03 3.84
C CYS A 298 2.01 15.14 3.87
N LEU A 299 2.99 15.42 3.01
CA LEU A 299 4.25 14.66 2.94
C LEU A 299 5.19 15.00 4.10
N PRO A 300 6.11 14.08 4.46
CA PRO A 300 7.20 14.37 5.38
C PRO A 300 8.01 15.58 4.91
N VAL A 301 8.35 16.48 5.83
CA VAL A 301 9.17 17.67 5.51
C VAL A 301 10.48 17.27 4.82
N GLY A 302 11.09 16.16 5.21
CA GLY A 302 12.33 15.66 4.61
C GLY A 302 12.22 15.22 3.13
N LEU A 303 11.01 15.06 2.59
CA LEU A 303 10.77 14.76 1.17
C LEU A 303 10.52 16.01 0.31
N LEU A 304 10.49 17.19 0.93
CA LEU A 304 10.10 18.45 0.27
C LEU A 304 11.29 19.33 -0.15
N ASP A 305 12.52 18.91 0.15
CA ASP A 305 13.77 19.63 -0.09
C ASP A 305 14.49 19.22 -1.40
#